data_AF-A0A2I5YP95-F1
#
_entry.id   AF-A0A2I5YP95-F1
#
_cell.length_a   1.000
_cell.length_b   1.000
_cell.length_c   1.000
_cell.angle_alpha   90.00
_cell.angle_beta   90.00
_cell.angle_gamma   90.00
#
_symmetry.space_group_name_H-M   'P 1'
#
loop_
_entity.id
_entity.type
_entity.pdbx_description
1 polymer ?
#
loop_
_entity_poly.entity_id
_entity_poly.type
_entity_poly.pdbx_seq_one_letter_code
_entity_poly.pdbx_strand_id
1 'polypeptide(L)'
;KLKLAFCEKDEDRVIKAWQEAEFAWMKVKSPLQVGHPLEYYEDNYTHAVALEWDIRIEDENDFDVLKFGNEIKESFEHVYKNIGLEDCELEKEVLSNIEKTQLYICTPMIFYGAELKGLFSAQVVPNDEFVSSKAGKKIFAFINFVYENAKTKPFMKISSEVFDKEFLDFGRNILFY
;
A
#
# COMPACT_ATOMS: atom_id res chain seq x y z
N LYS A 1 6.82 -4.87 20.36
CA LYS A 1 7.13 -6.10 19.60
C LYS A 1 8.24 -5.85 18.58
N LEU A 2 8.17 -4.81 17.74
CA LEU A 2 9.27 -4.42 16.82
C LEU A 2 10.67 -4.39 17.47
N LYS A 3 10.85 -3.71 18.62
CA LYS A 3 12.13 -3.70 19.36
C LYS A 3 12.68 -5.11 19.63
N LEU A 4 11.83 -6.09 19.91
CA LEU A 4 12.26 -7.46 20.18
C LEU A 4 12.69 -8.15 18.88
N ALA A 5 11.94 -7.96 17.79
CA ALA A 5 12.29 -8.50 16.47
C ALA A 5 13.65 -7.96 15.99
N PHE A 6 13.90 -6.65 16.13
CA PHE A 6 15.19 -6.03 15.79
C PHE A 6 16.37 -6.52 16.64
N CYS A 7 16.11 -6.95 17.87
CA CYS A 7 17.14 -7.41 18.79
C CYS A 7 17.27 -8.95 18.81
N GLU A 8 16.50 -9.67 18.00
CA GLU A 8 16.60 -11.13 17.92
C GLU A 8 17.90 -11.52 17.22
N LYS A 9 18.69 -12.37 17.87
CA LYS A 9 20.01 -12.81 17.40
C LYS A 9 20.04 -14.30 17.10
N ASP A 10 19.00 -15.01 17.52
CA ASP A 10 18.84 -16.43 17.26
C ASP A 10 18.18 -16.62 15.89
N GLU A 11 18.95 -17.20 14.96
CA GLU A 11 18.54 -17.44 13.57
C GLU A 11 17.25 -18.28 13.49
N ASP A 12 17.05 -19.23 14.40
CA ASP A 12 15.85 -20.09 14.40
C ASP A 12 14.59 -19.36 14.89
N ARG A 13 14.75 -18.18 15.53
CA ARG A 13 13.65 -17.40 16.09
C ARG A 13 13.39 -16.09 15.36
N VAL A 14 14.31 -15.63 14.52
CA VAL A 14 14.23 -14.33 13.85
C VAL A 14 12.93 -14.18 13.04
N ILE A 15 12.57 -15.18 12.22
CA ILE A 15 11.35 -15.15 11.39
C ILE A 15 10.11 -15.03 12.28
N LYS A 16 10.01 -15.88 13.31
CA LYS A 16 8.87 -15.86 14.23
C LYS A 16 8.76 -14.54 14.99
N ALA A 17 9.89 -13.97 15.41
CA ALA A 17 9.91 -12.68 16.11
C ALA A 17 9.38 -11.54 15.22
N TRP A 18 9.74 -11.55 13.93
CA TRP A 18 9.21 -10.63 12.93
C TRP A 18 7.72 -10.85 12.68
N GLN A 19 7.26 -12.09 12.47
CA GLN A 19 5.84 -12.41 12.30
C GLN A 19 5.00 -11.94 13.50
N GLU A 20 5.48 -12.12 14.74
CA GLU A 20 4.81 -11.60 15.92
C GLU A 20 4.74 -10.07 15.96
N ALA A 21 5.77 -9.39 15.45
CA ALA A 21 5.78 -7.95 15.31
C ALA A 21 4.79 -7.48 14.24
N GLU A 22 4.71 -8.16 13.10
CA GLU A 22 3.74 -7.87 12.05
C GLU A 22 2.31 -8.11 12.52
N PHE A 23 2.01 -9.23 13.19
CA PHE A 23 0.69 -9.46 13.79
C PHE A 23 0.31 -8.38 14.80
N ALA A 24 1.26 -7.90 15.61
CA ALA A 24 1.02 -6.80 16.52
C ALA A 24 0.76 -5.48 15.77
N TRP A 25 1.49 -5.24 14.69
CA TRP A 25 1.32 -4.06 13.84
C TRP A 25 -0.01 -4.07 13.08
N MET A 26 -0.46 -5.23 12.59
CA MET A 26 -1.77 -5.42 11.94
C MET A 26 -2.96 -5.08 12.84
N LYS A 27 -2.78 -5.17 14.17
CA LYS A 27 -3.78 -4.80 15.17
C LYS A 27 -3.85 -3.29 15.45
N VAL A 28 -2.87 -2.50 14.99
CA VAL A 28 -2.89 -1.05 15.14
C VAL A 28 -3.88 -0.44 14.16
N LYS A 29 -4.98 0.10 14.67
CA LYS A 29 -6.07 0.68 13.88
C LYS A 29 -6.22 2.20 14.05
N SER A 30 -5.31 2.84 14.78
CA SER A 30 -5.35 4.27 15.05
C SER A 30 -5.12 5.11 13.79
N PRO A 31 -5.60 6.37 13.75
CA PRO A 31 -5.31 7.30 12.66
C PRO A 31 -3.81 7.52 12.44
N LEU A 32 -3.02 7.56 13.52
CA LEU A 32 -1.57 7.54 13.45
C LEU A 32 -1.08 6.11 13.21
N GLN A 33 -0.34 5.90 12.13
CA GLN A 33 0.20 4.61 11.73
C GLN A 33 1.72 4.69 11.68
N VAL A 34 2.37 3.76 12.35
CA VAL A 34 3.83 3.61 12.28
C VAL A 34 4.20 2.79 11.05
N GLY A 35 5.29 3.18 10.42
CA GLY A 35 5.86 2.52 9.26
C GLY A 35 6.19 1.06 9.52
N HIS A 36 6.13 0.28 8.45
CA HIS A 36 6.47 -1.12 8.43
C HIS A 36 7.76 -1.29 7.63
N PRO A 37 8.81 -1.94 8.17
CA PRO A 37 10.02 -2.24 7.41
C PRO A 37 9.67 -3.01 6.12
N LEU A 38 10.31 -2.66 5.01
CA LEU A 38 9.93 -3.14 3.68
C LEU A 38 10.91 -4.21 3.19
N GLU A 39 10.41 -5.31 2.63
CA GLU A 39 11.25 -6.08 1.70
C GLU A 39 11.51 -5.24 0.45
N TYR A 40 12.76 -5.22 0.00
CA TYR A 40 13.17 -4.41 -1.14
C TYR A 40 13.65 -5.28 -2.30
N TYR A 41 13.29 -4.85 -3.50
CA TYR A 41 13.73 -5.40 -4.79
C TYR A 41 15.17 -5.00 -5.16
N GLU A 42 15.93 -4.38 -4.25
CA GLU A 42 17.29 -3.85 -4.46
C GLU A 42 18.29 -4.99 -4.38
N ASP A 43 18.02 -5.97 -3.52
CA ASP A 43 18.85 -7.14 -3.39
C ASP A 43 18.33 -8.27 -4.26
N ASN A 44 18.73 -8.23 -5.54
CA ASN A 44 18.45 -9.27 -6.53
C ASN A 44 19.01 -10.65 -6.15
N TYR A 45 19.86 -10.75 -5.13
CA TYR A 45 20.57 -11.98 -4.78
C TYR A 45 20.09 -12.58 -3.47
N THR A 46 19.70 -11.74 -2.53
CA THR A 46 19.52 -12.09 -1.13
C THR A 46 18.13 -11.73 -0.61
N HIS A 47 17.34 -11.00 -1.42
CA HIS A 47 15.97 -10.55 -1.10
C HIS A 47 15.88 -9.88 0.28
N ALA A 48 16.90 -9.10 0.63
CA ALA A 48 17.01 -8.47 1.92
C ALA A 48 15.94 -7.38 2.13
N VAL A 49 15.53 -7.25 3.40
CA VAL A 49 14.63 -6.19 3.86
C VAL A 49 15.37 -4.86 3.91
N ALA A 50 14.90 -3.85 3.17
CA ALA A 50 15.35 -2.49 3.36
C ALA A 50 14.65 -1.88 4.57
N LEU A 51 15.45 -1.27 5.44
CA LEU A 51 14.93 -0.53 6.56
C LEU A 51 14.41 0.82 6.09
N GLU A 52 13.11 0.88 5.88
CA GLU A 52 12.36 2.12 5.76
C GLU A 52 11.57 2.36 7.04
N TRP A 53 11.64 3.61 7.50
CA TRP A 53 10.90 4.09 8.65
C TRP A 53 10.09 5.27 8.24
N ASP A 54 8.80 5.20 8.47
CA ASP A 54 7.94 6.33 8.22
C ASP A 54 6.83 6.43 9.27
N ILE A 55 6.20 7.59 9.34
CA ILE A 55 5.04 7.85 10.17
C ILE A 55 3.98 8.44 9.27
N ARG A 56 2.78 7.87 9.33
CA ARG A 56 1.63 8.27 8.52
C ARG A 56 0.54 8.73 9.45
N ILE A 57 -0.20 9.71 8.99
CA ILE A 57 -1.44 10.12 9.63
C ILE A 57 -2.57 9.98 8.62
N GLU A 58 -3.68 9.42 9.08
CA GLU A 58 -4.94 9.45 8.34
C GLU A 58 -5.25 10.88 7.92
N ASP A 59 -5.58 11.04 6.65
CA ASP A 59 -5.88 12.34 6.07
C ASP A 59 -7.34 12.70 6.36
N GLU A 60 -7.65 13.98 6.52
CA GLU A 60 -9.03 14.42 6.68
C GLU A 60 -9.70 14.42 5.31
N ASN A 61 -10.60 13.47 5.08
CA ASN A 61 -11.34 13.35 3.84
C ASN A 61 -12.70 12.66 4.07
N ASP A 62 -13.63 12.88 3.15
CA ASP A 62 -14.97 12.29 3.16
C ASP A 62 -14.99 10.87 2.55
N PHE A 63 -13.84 10.20 2.42
CA PHE A 63 -13.75 8.89 1.78
C PHE A 63 -14.30 7.80 2.71
N ASP A 64 -15.43 7.20 2.30
CA ASP A 64 -16.01 6.08 3.01
C ASP A 64 -15.33 4.76 2.60
N VAL A 65 -14.35 4.34 3.40
CA VAL A 65 -13.60 3.09 3.21
C VAL A 65 -14.51 1.85 3.21
N LEU A 66 -15.58 1.85 4.00
CA LEU A 66 -16.49 0.70 4.09
C LEU A 66 -17.36 0.58 2.84
N LYS A 67 -17.90 1.71 2.37
CA LYS A 67 -18.63 1.78 1.10
C LYS A 67 -17.76 1.34 -0.06
N PHE A 68 -16.53 1.84 -0.13
CA PHE A 68 -15.57 1.46 -1.18
C PHE A 68 -15.24 -0.03 -1.15
N GLY A 69 -15.03 -0.62 0.03
CA GLY A 69 -14.79 -2.07 0.17
C GLY A 69 -15.95 -2.92 -0.39
N ASN A 70 -17.18 -2.50 -0.16
CA ASN A 70 -18.37 -3.16 -0.72
C ASN A 70 -18.46 -2.99 -2.24
N GLU A 71 -18.18 -1.80 -2.77
CA GLU A 71 -18.17 -1.54 -4.22
C GLU A 71 -17.12 -2.40 -4.95
N ILE A 72 -15.94 -2.60 -4.34
CA ILE A 72 -14.90 -3.50 -4.86
C ILE A 72 -15.36 -4.96 -4.85
N LYS A 73 -16.04 -5.40 -3.78
CA LYS A 73 -16.63 -6.73 -3.68
C LYS A 73 -17.68 -6.98 -4.78
N GLU A 74 -18.61 -6.04 -4.94
CA GLU A 74 -19.65 -6.12 -5.99
C GLU A 74 -19.03 -6.14 -7.40
N SER A 75 -18.01 -5.30 -7.62
CA SER A 75 -17.28 -5.26 -8.89
C SER A 75 -16.59 -6.59 -9.20
N PHE A 76 -15.93 -7.19 -8.21
CA PHE A 76 -15.32 -8.52 -8.35
C PHE A 76 -16.36 -9.58 -8.69
N GLU A 77 -17.45 -9.66 -7.94
CA GLU A 77 -18.51 -10.66 -8.19
C GLU A 77 -19.11 -10.51 -9.59
N HIS A 78 -19.28 -9.27 -10.06
CA HIS A 78 -19.77 -8.99 -11.40
C HIS A 78 -18.81 -9.50 -12.47
N VAL A 79 -17.51 -9.19 -12.34
CA VAL A 79 -16.47 -9.66 -13.28
C VAL A 79 -16.39 -11.18 -13.25
N TYR A 80 -16.33 -11.80 -12.07
CA TYR A 80 -16.24 -13.25 -11.88
C TYR A 80 -17.39 -14.00 -12.57
N LYS A 81 -18.63 -13.51 -12.43
CA LYS A 81 -19.81 -14.07 -13.11
C LYS A 81 -19.73 -13.88 -14.62
N ASN A 82 -19.31 -12.71 -15.09
CA ASN A 82 -19.28 -12.38 -16.52
C ASN A 82 -18.23 -13.17 -17.31
N ILE A 83 -17.09 -13.49 -16.70
CA ILE A 83 -16.07 -14.33 -17.33
C ILE A 83 -16.45 -15.82 -17.37
N GLY A 84 -17.53 -16.21 -16.68
CA GLY A 84 -17.98 -17.59 -16.60
C GLY A 84 -17.00 -18.50 -15.86
N LEU A 85 -16.29 -17.97 -14.86
CA LEU A 85 -15.37 -18.75 -14.05
C LEU A 85 -16.15 -19.57 -13.02
N GLU A 86 -15.86 -20.87 -12.92
CA GLU A 86 -16.51 -21.79 -11.99
C GLU A 86 -15.50 -22.30 -10.95
N ASP A 87 -14.81 -21.39 -10.27
CA ASP A 87 -13.85 -21.69 -9.20
C ASP A 87 -14.31 -21.06 -7.86
N CYS A 88 -15.14 -21.82 -7.14
CA CYS A 88 -15.71 -21.38 -5.87
C CYS A 88 -14.66 -21.15 -4.77
N GLU A 89 -13.48 -21.78 -4.84
CA GLU A 89 -12.44 -21.60 -3.84
C GLU A 89 -11.70 -20.28 -4.08
N LEU A 90 -11.40 -19.96 -5.34
CA LEU A 90 -10.88 -18.64 -5.71
C LEU A 90 -11.84 -17.52 -5.31
N GLU A 91 -13.14 -17.67 -5.59
CA GLU A 91 -14.15 -16.68 -5.22
C GLU A 91 -14.13 -16.41 -3.72
N LYS A 92 -14.18 -17.46 -2.89
CA LYS A 92 -14.11 -17.33 -1.43
C LYS A 92 -12.80 -16.71 -0.96
N GLU A 93 -11.68 -17.10 -1.56
CA GLU A 93 -10.37 -16.58 -1.18
C GLU A 93 -10.27 -15.09 -1.44
N VAL A 94 -10.67 -14.63 -2.64
CA VAL A 94 -10.65 -13.21 -3.01
C VAL A 94 -11.57 -12.40 -2.10
N LEU A 95 -12.80 -12.85 -1.90
CA LEU A 95 -13.76 -12.19 -1.01
C LEU A 95 -13.23 -12.10 0.43
N SER A 96 -12.63 -13.17 0.93
CA SER A 96 -12.02 -13.20 2.26
C SER A 96 -10.83 -12.22 2.37
N ASN A 97 -10.03 -12.09 1.31
CA ASN A 97 -8.89 -11.17 1.28
C ASN A 97 -9.35 -9.71 1.21
N ILE A 98 -10.41 -9.39 0.47
CA ILE A 98 -11.03 -8.05 0.48
C ILE A 98 -11.49 -7.70 1.90
N GLU A 99 -12.18 -8.62 2.59
CA GLU A 99 -12.68 -8.39 3.95
C GLU A 99 -11.59 -8.20 5.01
N LYS A 100 -10.45 -8.90 4.88
CA LYS A 100 -9.30 -8.73 5.80
C LYS A 100 -8.46 -7.48 5.48
N THR A 101 -8.63 -6.90 4.31
CA THR A 101 -7.82 -5.75 3.87
C THR A 101 -8.22 -4.49 4.62
N GLN A 102 -7.22 -3.70 5.01
CA GLN A 102 -7.40 -2.45 5.75
C GLN A 102 -6.91 -1.30 4.87
N LEU A 103 -7.80 -0.43 4.42
CA LEU A 103 -7.42 0.72 3.60
C LEU A 103 -7.32 1.98 4.46
N TYR A 104 -6.23 2.72 4.29
CA TYR A 104 -5.95 3.99 4.94
C TYR A 104 -5.64 5.05 3.88
N ILE A 105 -6.46 6.09 3.82
CA ILE A 105 -6.13 7.30 3.07
C ILE A 105 -5.31 8.18 4.00
N CYS A 106 -4.05 8.45 3.64
CA CYS A 106 -3.12 9.04 4.59
C CYS A 106 -2.14 10.01 3.92
N THR A 107 -1.53 10.83 4.76
CA THR A 107 -0.42 11.73 4.40
C THR A 107 0.85 11.25 5.11
N PRO A 108 1.99 11.16 4.39
CA PRO A 108 3.27 10.83 5.02
C PRO A 108 3.74 12.03 5.85
N MET A 109 4.06 11.81 7.12
CA MET A 109 4.59 12.86 8.01
C MET A 109 6.11 12.94 7.97
N ILE A 110 6.75 11.80 8.25
CA ILE A 110 8.22 11.66 8.31
C ILE A 110 8.54 10.35 7.63
N PHE A 111 9.57 10.34 6.80
CA PHE A 111 10.14 9.13 6.24
C PHE A 111 11.68 9.21 6.30
N TYR A 112 12.33 8.09 6.59
CA TYR A 112 13.77 7.94 6.71
C TYR A 112 14.15 6.50 6.33
N GLY A 113 15.02 6.34 5.33
CA GLY A 113 15.38 5.02 4.82
C GLY A 113 15.69 5.01 3.32
N ALA A 114 15.64 3.83 2.71
CA ALA A 114 16.07 3.55 1.34
C ALA A 114 15.23 4.24 0.24
N GLU A 115 15.66 4.07 -1.01
CA GLU A 115 15.70 4.98 -2.18
C GLU A 115 14.49 5.89 -2.49
N LEU A 116 13.28 5.57 -2.02
CA LEU A 116 12.06 6.21 -2.52
C LEU A 116 12.00 7.71 -2.24
N LYS A 117 12.65 8.25 -1.20
CA LYS A 117 12.60 9.70 -0.85
C LYS A 117 11.17 10.28 -0.90
N GLY A 118 10.15 9.50 -0.56
CA GLY A 118 8.74 9.91 -0.67
C GLY A 118 8.12 9.75 -2.07
N LEU A 119 8.71 8.98 -3.00
CA LEU A 119 8.16 8.68 -4.34
C LEU A 119 7.20 7.48 -4.31
N PHE A 120 6.24 7.48 -3.40
CA PHE A 120 5.23 6.43 -3.33
C PHE A 120 3.83 7.00 -3.48
N SER A 121 2.99 6.32 -4.26
CA SER A 121 1.57 6.63 -4.41
C SER A 121 0.71 5.83 -3.42
N ALA A 122 1.13 4.60 -3.16
CA ALA A 122 0.54 3.72 -2.17
C ALA A 122 1.56 2.69 -1.67
N GLN A 123 1.24 2.05 -0.55
CA GLN A 123 2.01 0.92 -0.01
C GLN A 123 1.07 -0.19 0.46
N VAL A 124 1.43 -1.43 0.17
CA VAL A 124 0.66 -2.63 0.54
C VAL A 124 1.56 -3.58 1.34
N VAL A 125 1.24 -3.82 2.60
CA VAL A 125 2.07 -4.57 3.56
C VAL A 125 1.20 -5.30 4.59
N PRO A 126 1.68 -6.36 5.28
CA PRO A 126 3.01 -6.95 5.20
C PRO A 126 3.21 -7.83 3.96
N ASN A 127 4.47 -8.13 3.66
CA ASN A 127 4.86 -9.02 2.55
C ASN A 127 4.93 -10.49 2.98
N ASP A 128 5.11 -10.79 4.28
CA ASP A 128 5.07 -12.16 4.79
C ASP A 128 3.71 -12.81 4.46
N GLU A 129 3.73 -13.88 3.66
CA GLU A 129 2.55 -14.60 3.19
C GLU A 129 1.81 -15.32 4.33
N PHE A 130 2.54 -15.79 5.34
CA PHE A 130 1.95 -16.45 6.50
C PHE A 130 1.18 -15.46 7.38
N VAL A 131 1.71 -14.25 7.57
CA VAL A 131 1.01 -13.19 8.30
C VAL A 131 -0.15 -12.67 7.46
N SER A 132 0.07 -12.36 6.18
CA SER A 132 -0.95 -11.75 5.34
C SER A 132 -2.13 -12.68 5.01
N SER A 133 -1.91 -13.99 4.86
CA SER A 133 -3.01 -14.97 4.73
C SER A 133 -3.93 -15.00 5.95
N LYS A 134 -3.38 -14.74 7.15
CA LYS A 134 -4.10 -14.78 8.42
C LYS A 134 -4.72 -13.44 8.83
N ALA A 135 -3.99 -12.35 8.66
CA ALA A 135 -4.37 -11.03 9.17
C ALA A 135 -4.78 -10.04 8.06
N GLY A 136 -4.66 -10.41 6.79
CA GLY A 136 -4.85 -9.53 5.65
C GLY A 136 -3.66 -8.63 5.40
N LYS A 137 -3.90 -7.56 4.65
CA LYS A 137 -2.90 -6.51 4.35
C LYS A 137 -3.46 -5.15 4.72
N LYS A 138 -2.58 -4.20 5.03
CA LYS A 138 -2.90 -2.78 5.03
C LYS A 138 -2.47 -2.15 3.72
N ILE A 139 -3.38 -1.38 3.13
CA ILE A 139 -3.13 -0.52 1.99
C ILE A 139 -3.11 0.92 2.51
N PHE A 140 -2.03 1.62 2.24
CA PHE A 140 -1.89 3.04 2.52
C PHE A 140 -1.88 3.78 1.21
N ALA A 141 -2.88 4.60 0.94
CA ALA A 141 -2.98 5.41 -0.26
C ALA A 141 -2.71 6.88 0.07
N PHE A 142 -1.80 7.50 -0.66
CA PHE A 142 -1.34 8.87 -0.42
C PHE A 142 -1.95 9.85 -1.42
N ILE A 143 -3.28 9.92 -1.46
CA ILE A 143 -4.04 10.59 -2.52
C ILE A 143 -3.67 12.08 -2.63
N ASN A 144 -3.78 12.82 -1.53
CA ASN A 144 -3.48 14.27 -1.52
C ASN A 144 -2.01 14.55 -1.86
N PHE A 145 -1.10 13.73 -1.35
CA PHE A 145 0.32 13.84 -1.69
C PHE A 145 0.56 13.63 -3.20
N VAL A 146 -0.05 12.61 -3.81
CA VAL A 146 0.06 12.36 -5.26
C VAL A 146 -0.56 13.50 -6.06
N TYR A 147 -1.74 13.96 -5.66
CA TYR A 147 -2.47 15.04 -6.31
C TYR A 147 -1.70 16.36 -6.29
N GLU A 148 -1.17 16.77 -5.14
CA GLU A 148 -0.38 18.00 -5.02
C GLU A 148 0.98 17.89 -5.75
N ASN A 149 1.60 16.71 -5.75
CA ASN A 149 2.78 16.46 -6.59
C ASN A 149 2.46 16.58 -8.08
N ALA A 150 1.32 16.05 -8.53
CA ALA A 150 0.91 16.12 -9.92
C ALA A 150 0.64 17.58 -10.35
N LYS A 151 0.04 18.39 -9.46
CA LYS A 151 -0.21 19.82 -9.71
C LYS A 151 1.05 20.66 -9.80
N THR A 152 2.09 20.34 -9.03
CA THR A 152 3.31 21.15 -8.91
C THR A 152 4.43 20.73 -9.86
N LYS A 153 4.51 19.45 -10.24
CA LYS A 153 5.57 18.97 -11.14
C LYS A 153 5.44 19.58 -12.53
N PRO A 154 6.54 20.02 -13.18
CA PRO A 154 6.52 20.42 -14.58
C PRO A 154 6.27 19.21 -15.49
N PHE A 155 5.88 19.44 -16.75
CA PHE A 155 5.84 18.38 -17.75
C PHE A 155 7.24 17.80 -17.96
N MET A 156 7.36 16.47 -17.97
CA MET A 156 8.62 15.82 -18.28
C MET A 156 8.98 16.04 -19.75
N LYS A 157 10.26 16.18 -20.05
CA LYS A 157 10.74 16.38 -21.42
C LYS A 157 10.23 15.31 -22.39
N ILE A 158 10.28 14.04 -21.98
CA ILE A 158 9.77 12.93 -22.79
C ILE A 158 8.27 13.04 -23.08
N SER A 159 7.48 13.54 -22.12
CA SER A 159 6.05 13.75 -22.34
C SER A 159 5.80 14.82 -23.40
N SER A 160 6.59 15.89 -23.41
CA SER A 160 6.52 16.95 -24.44
C SER A 160 7.09 16.56 -25.80
N GLU A 161 7.91 15.50 -25.87
CA GLU A 161 8.40 14.94 -27.13
C GLU A 161 7.42 13.94 -27.75
N VAL A 162 6.65 13.22 -26.91
CA VAL A 162 5.71 12.17 -27.32
C VAL A 162 4.30 12.72 -27.56
N PHE A 163 3.84 13.64 -26.71
CA PHE A 163 2.47 14.16 -26.75
C PHE A 163 2.46 15.65 -27.13
N ASP A 164 1.41 16.05 -27.83
CA ASP A 164 1.16 17.44 -28.15
C ASP A 164 0.75 18.24 -26.91
N LYS A 165 0.95 19.56 -26.99
CA LYS A 165 0.68 20.47 -25.87
C LYS A 165 -0.79 20.47 -25.45
N GLU A 166 -1.73 20.33 -26.39
CA GLU A 166 -3.16 20.34 -26.07
C GLU A 166 -3.53 19.12 -25.23
N PHE A 167 -3.01 17.94 -25.56
CA PHE A 167 -3.20 16.73 -24.74
C PHE A 167 -2.59 16.87 -23.34
N LEU A 168 -1.37 17.41 -23.24
CA LEU A 168 -0.70 17.62 -21.94
C LEU A 168 -1.46 18.63 -21.06
N ASP A 169 -1.90 19.73 -21.65
CA ASP A 169 -2.67 20.77 -20.96
C ASP A 169 -4.04 20.23 -20.55
N PHE A 170 -4.70 19.41 -21.39
CA PHE A 170 -5.96 18.73 -21.04
C PHE A 170 -5.79 17.87 -19.78
N GLY A 171 -4.78 17.00 -19.74
CA GLY A 171 -4.50 16.17 -18.58
C GLY A 171 -4.19 16.99 -17.31
N ARG A 172 -3.47 18.11 -17.45
CA ARG A 172 -3.19 19.04 -16.35
C ARG A 172 -4.46 19.71 -15.83
N ASN A 173 -5.34 20.13 -16.73
CA ASN A 173 -6.54 20.89 -16.39
C ASN A 173 -7.52 20.05 -15.57
N ILE A 174 -7.60 18.73 -15.80
CA ILE A 174 -8.41 17.80 -15.00
C ILE A 174 -8.07 17.90 -13.50
N LEU A 175 -6.82 18.23 -13.15
CA LEU A 175 -6.40 18.33 -11.75
C LEU A 175 -6.95 19.57 -11.04
N PHE A 176 -7.59 20.52 -11.72
CA PHE A 176 -8.08 21.77 -11.14
C PHE A 176 -9.61 21.91 -11.15
N TYR A 177 -10.32 20.87 -11.58
CA TYR A 177 -11.78 20.77 -11.56
C TYR A 177 -12.21 19.81 -10.45
#